data_AF-A0A0P9VB90-F1
#
_entry.id   AF-A0A0P9VB90-F1
#
_cell.length_a   1.000
_cell.length_b   1.000
_cell.length_c   1.000
_cell.angle_alpha   90.00
_cell.angle_beta   90.00
_cell.angle_gamma   90.00
#
_symmetry.space_group_name_H-M   'P 1'
#
loop_
_entity.id
_entity.type
_entity.pdbx_description
1 polymer ?
#
loop_
_entity_poly.entity_id
_entity_poly.type
_entity_poly.pdbx_seq_one_letter_code
_entity_poly.pdbx_strand_id
1 'polypeptide(L)'
;MSYTRLSAEFDGLITEWQAEVGQVIATGQAVVSLARPESREAVVDLPLGALDDNQRIRVILQLDEQVSVAAKVRQLAPQINAETRTQHVRLALQHMPDSFRPGSTVTVEISGDAPPFHELPGSAVVECDGLSQVWVIDPSTSTLVARTVQVLTRTGSKVRISGELHEGEKVVTAGVNGMQSGQKIRMQREVSL
;
A
#
# COMPACT_ATOMS: atom_id res chain seq x y z
N MET A 1 50.34 -29.69 -19.28
CA MET A 1 49.14 -29.91 -18.44
C MET A 1 49.08 -28.77 -17.44
N SER A 2 48.41 -27.66 -17.78
CA SER A 2 48.20 -26.57 -16.82
C SER A 2 46.87 -26.78 -16.13
N TYR A 3 46.88 -26.81 -14.80
CA TYR A 3 45.65 -26.78 -14.01
C TYR A 3 45.03 -25.37 -14.07
N THR A 4 43.73 -25.31 -14.29
CA THR A 4 42.95 -24.06 -14.23
C THR A 4 42.24 -23.99 -12.88
N ARG A 5 42.25 -22.83 -12.24
CA ARG A 5 41.49 -22.56 -11.01
C ARG A 5 40.32 -21.64 -11.35
N LEU A 6 39.10 -22.13 -11.16
CA LEU A 6 37.91 -21.26 -11.12
C LEU A 6 37.82 -20.64 -9.72
N SER A 7 37.56 -19.33 -9.65
CA SER A 7 37.34 -18.61 -8.39
C SER A 7 36.03 -17.85 -8.48
N ALA A 8 35.33 -17.68 -7.35
CA ALA A 8 34.12 -16.87 -7.30
C ALA A 8 34.45 -15.39 -7.55
N GLU A 9 33.61 -14.72 -8.33
CA GLU A 9 33.78 -13.29 -8.64
C GLU A 9 33.29 -12.36 -7.51
N PHE A 10 32.54 -12.91 -6.56
CA PHE A 10 31.99 -12.20 -5.40
C PHE A 10 31.72 -13.16 -4.25
N ASP A 11 31.60 -12.61 -3.03
CA ASP A 11 31.21 -13.37 -1.85
C ASP A 11 29.75 -13.84 -1.99
N GLY A 12 29.49 -15.13 -1.81
CA GLY A 12 28.14 -15.64 -1.96
C GLY A 12 27.84 -16.99 -1.37
N LEU A 13 26.60 -17.43 -1.54
CA LEU A 13 26.09 -18.72 -1.10
C LEU A 13 25.99 -19.66 -2.29
N ILE A 14 26.66 -20.81 -2.21
CA ILE A 14 26.51 -21.86 -3.22
C ILE A 14 25.10 -22.42 -3.12
N THR A 15 24.33 -22.28 -4.20
CA THR A 15 22.96 -22.81 -4.29
C THR A 15 22.92 -24.19 -4.89
N GLU A 16 23.89 -24.53 -5.74
CA GLU A 16 23.96 -25.84 -6.39
C GLU A 16 25.39 -26.16 -6.83
N TRP A 17 25.80 -27.42 -6.64
CA TRP A 17 26.99 -28.00 -7.28
C TRP A 17 26.55 -28.75 -8.54
N GLN A 18 27.15 -28.42 -9.67
CA GLN A 18 26.76 -28.95 -10.99
C GLN A 18 27.87 -29.79 -11.64
N ALA A 19 28.95 -30.02 -10.88
CA ALA A 19 30.08 -30.85 -11.29
C ALA A 19 30.59 -31.68 -10.11
N GLU A 20 31.06 -32.89 -10.41
CA GLU A 20 31.64 -33.81 -9.43
C GLU A 20 33.14 -34.01 -9.62
N VAL A 21 33.80 -34.48 -8.56
CA VAL A 21 35.24 -34.79 -8.59
C VAL A 21 35.50 -35.91 -9.59
N GLY A 22 36.42 -35.68 -10.53
CA GLY A 22 36.79 -36.65 -11.57
C GLY A 22 35.95 -36.55 -12.85
N GLN A 23 34.92 -35.70 -12.86
CA GLN A 23 34.14 -35.44 -14.07
C GLN A 23 34.94 -34.62 -15.10
N VAL A 24 34.82 -34.99 -16.37
CA VAL A 24 35.32 -34.18 -17.49
C VAL A 24 34.28 -33.10 -17.82
N ILE A 25 34.69 -31.84 -17.76
CA ILE A 25 33.82 -30.68 -17.99
C ILE A 25 34.11 -30.07 -19.36
N ALA A 26 33.06 -29.83 -20.15
CA ALA A 26 33.18 -29.14 -21.43
C ALA A 26 33.20 -27.60 -21.24
N THR A 27 33.75 -26.88 -22.21
CA THR A 27 33.71 -25.41 -22.21
C THR A 27 32.28 -24.91 -22.18
N GLY A 28 31.99 -23.96 -21.29
CA GLY A 28 30.66 -23.37 -21.12
C GLY A 28 29.71 -24.19 -20.24
N GLN A 29 30.12 -25.37 -19.77
CA GLN A 29 29.35 -26.13 -18.80
C GLN A 29 29.51 -25.51 -17.41
N ALA A 30 28.39 -25.30 -16.72
CA ALA A 30 28.37 -24.75 -15.38
C ALA A 30 28.92 -25.76 -14.35
N VAL A 31 29.63 -25.24 -13.33
CA VAL A 31 30.27 -26.04 -12.27
C VAL A 31 29.60 -25.80 -10.92
N VAL A 32 29.21 -24.55 -10.66
CA VAL A 32 28.57 -24.13 -9.42
C VAL A 32 27.62 -22.98 -9.72
N SER A 33 26.47 -22.97 -9.04
CA SER A 33 25.57 -21.81 -8.99
C SER A 33 25.79 -21.06 -7.68
N LEU A 34 26.02 -19.74 -7.79
CA LEU A 34 26.34 -18.87 -6.67
C LEU A 34 25.31 -17.75 -6.57
N ALA A 35 24.63 -17.64 -5.42
CA ALA A 35 23.71 -16.56 -5.11
C ALA A 35 24.41 -15.44 -4.34
N ARG A 36 24.12 -14.19 -4.73
CA ARG A 36 24.61 -12.98 -4.07
C ARG A 36 23.72 -12.64 -2.85
N PRO A 37 24.23 -12.72 -1.61
CA PRO A 37 23.42 -12.54 -0.41
C PRO A 37 23.04 -11.08 -0.16
N GLU A 38 23.85 -10.11 -0.60
CA GLU A 38 23.57 -8.68 -0.42
C GLU A 38 22.46 -8.12 -1.34
N SER A 39 22.04 -8.86 -2.37
CA SER A 39 20.97 -8.44 -3.29
C SER A 39 19.75 -9.34 -3.15
N ARG A 40 19.24 -9.50 -1.93
CA ARG A 40 18.00 -10.24 -1.69
C ARG A 40 16.80 -9.37 -2.05
N GLU A 41 15.96 -9.92 -2.91
CA GLU A 41 14.72 -9.31 -3.36
C GLU A 41 13.55 -10.15 -2.88
N ALA A 42 12.48 -9.51 -2.45
CA ALA A 42 11.18 -10.16 -2.39
C ALA A 42 10.48 -9.99 -3.74
N VAL A 43 9.85 -11.06 -4.20
CA VAL A 43 9.12 -11.10 -5.46
C VAL A 43 7.66 -11.36 -5.14
N VAL A 44 6.77 -10.48 -5.59
CA VAL A 44 5.34 -10.54 -5.28
C VAL A 44 4.51 -10.14 -6.49
N ASP A 45 3.35 -10.77 -6.65
CA ASP A 45 2.34 -10.37 -7.63
C ASP A 45 1.32 -9.47 -6.94
N LEU A 46 1.22 -8.21 -7.39
CA LEU A 46 0.34 -7.20 -6.81
C LEU A 46 -0.81 -6.86 -7.76
N PRO A 47 -2.03 -6.63 -7.26
CA PRO A 47 -3.10 -6.06 -8.07
C PRO A 47 -2.70 -4.70 -8.67
N LEU A 48 -3.25 -4.38 -9.84
CA LEU A 48 -3.08 -3.04 -10.42
C LEU A 48 -3.60 -1.95 -9.47
N GLY A 49 -2.84 -0.86 -9.34
CA GLY A 49 -3.19 0.26 -8.46
C GLY A 49 -2.91 0.01 -6.97
N ALA A 50 -2.28 -1.12 -6.61
CA ALA A 50 -1.85 -1.36 -5.22
C ALA A 50 -0.65 -0.51 -4.80
N LEU A 51 0.04 0.13 -5.75
CA LEU A 51 1.23 0.94 -5.50
C LEU A 51 1.00 2.41 -5.84
N ASP A 52 1.39 3.30 -4.93
CA ASP A 52 1.37 4.77 -5.02
C ASP A 52 2.76 5.38 -4.77
N ASP A 53 2.98 6.63 -5.17
CA ASP A 53 4.31 7.27 -5.07
C ASP A 53 4.82 7.46 -3.62
N ASN A 54 3.91 7.55 -2.63
CA ASN A 54 4.26 7.84 -1.22
C ASN A 54 3.94 6.69 -0.26
N GLN A 55 4.10 5.47 -0.74
CA GLN A 55 3.86 4.25 0.04
C GLN A 55 5.04 3.83 0.91
N ARG A 56 4.72 3.26 2.07
CA ARG A 56 5.61 2.47 2.91
C ARG A 56 5.30 0.99 2.67
N ILE A 57 6.32 0.25 2.24
CA ILE A 57 6.23 -1.18 2.00
C ILE A 57 6.98 -1.90 3.10
N ARG A 58 6.30 -2.86 3.75
CA ARG A 58 6.86 -3.75 4.75
C ARG A 58 6.75 -5.18 4.24
N VAL A 59 7.85 -5.92 4.33
CA VAL A 59 7.90 -7.34 4.01
C VAL A 59 8.04 -8.10 5.32
N ILE A 60 7.14 -9.04 5.56
CA ILE A 60 6.99 -9.78 6.81
C ILE A 60 7.28 -11.24 6.53
N LEU A 61 8.08 -11.89 7.37
CA LEU A 61 8.34 -13.30 7.24
C LEU A 61 7.09 -14.09 7.65
N GLN A 62 6.60 -14.99 6.79
CA GLN A 62 5.37 -15.73 7.09
C GLN A 62 5.53 -16.68 8.29
N LEU A 63 6.76 -17.15 8.57
CA LEU A 63 7.06 -18.04 9.69
C LEU A 63 7.17 -17.30 11.03
N ASP A 64 7.37 -15.98 11.01
CA ASP A 64 7.49 -15.14 12.21
C ASP A 64 7.09 -13.70 11.89
N GLU A 65 5.85 -13.34 12.25
CA GLU A 65 5.28 -12.02 11.95
C GLU A 65 5.98 -10.87 12.70
N GLN A 66 6.77 -11.16 13.74
CA GLN A 66 7.60 -10.15 14.42
C GLN A 66 8.81 -9.73 13.59
N VAL A 67 9.20 -10.58 12.64
CA VAL A 67 10.34 -10.35 11.75
C VAL A 67 9.83 -9.66 10.49
N SER A 68 10.03 -8.33 10.44
CA SER A 68 9.67 -7.51 9.29
C SER A 68 10.79 -6.58 8.86
N VAL A 69 10.80 -6.24 7.58
CA VAL A 69 11.83 -5.41 6.96
C VAL A 69 11.18 -4.38 6.05
N ALA A 70 11.69 -3.15 6.07
CA ALA A 70 11.26 -2.13 5.12
C ALA A 70 11.74 -2.49 3.72
N ALA A 71 10.95 -2.20 2.70
CA ALA A 71 11.29 -2.47 1.32
C ALA A 71 10.98 -1.29 0.40
N LYS A 72 11.65 -1.27 -0.76
CA LYS A 72 11.38 -0.32 -1.84
C LYS A 72 11.15 -1.06 -3.14
N VAL A 73 10.27 -0.53 -3.98
CA VAL A 73 10.10 -1.05 -5.33
C VAL A 73 11.40 -0.86 -6.10
N ARG A 74 12.01 -1.97 -6.52
CA ARG A 74 13.22 -1.96 -7.35
C ARG A 74 12.85 -2.04 -8.82
N GLN A 75 11.83 -2.84 -9.13
CA GLN A 75 11.39 -3.05 -10.51
C GLN A 75 9.92 -3.47 -10.52
N LEU A 76 9.16 -2.87 -11.44
CA LEU A 76 7.87 -3.40 -11.87
C LEU A 76 8.06 -4.11 -13.22
N ALA A 77 7.52 -5.32 -13.35
CA ALA A 77 7.52 -6.00 -14.63
C ALA A 77 6.62 -5.25 -15.64
N PRO A 78 7.05 -5.08 -16.89
CA PRO A 78 6.23 -4.39 -17.90
C PRO A 78 4.98 -5.19 -18.30
N GLN A 79 4.97 -6.50 -18.05
CA GLN A 79 3.87 -7.38 -18.39
C GLN A 79 2.93 -7.58 -17.20
N ILE A 80 1.63 -7.54 -17.50
CA ILE A 80 0.55 -7.78 -16.55
C ILE A 80 -0.05 -9.16 -16.84
N ASN A 81 -0.33 -9.94 -15.81
CA ASN A 81 -1.13 -11.16 -15.96
C ASN A 81 -2.61 -10.77 -16.10
N ALA A 82 -3.16 -10.93 -17.30
CA ALA A 82 -4.53 -10.52 -17.60
C ALA A 82 -5.61 -11.35 -16.89
N GLU A 83 -5.31 -12.61 -16.55
CA GLU A 83 -6.25 -13.50 -15.87
C GLU A 83 -6.39 -13.13 -14.39
N THR A 84 -5.26 -12.92 -13.70
CA THR A 84 -5.25 -12.56 -12.28
C THR A 84 -5.30 -11.05 -12.03
N ARG A 85 -5.16 -10.23 -13.07
CA ARG A 85 -5.01 -8.75 -13.00
C ARG A 85 -3.92 -8.31 -12.04
N THR A 86 -2.81 -9.05 -12.02
CA THR A 86 -1.65 -8.76 -11.19
C THR A 86 -0.44 -8.37 -12.03
N GLN A 87 0.46 -7.63 -11.40
CA GLN A 87 1.76 -7.25 -11.94
C GLN A 87 2.87 -7.80 -11.03
N HIS A 88 3.89 -8.36 -11.67
CA HIS A 88 5.03 -8.91 -10.97
C HIS A 88 5.97 -7.78 -10.50
N VAL A 89 6.26 -7.72 -9.21
CA VAL A 89 7.04 -6.63 -8.60
C VAL A 89 8.21 -7.20 -7.79
N ARG A 90 9.39 -6.61 -8.01
CA ARG A 90 10.61 -6.89 -7.24
C ARG A 90 10.83 -5.79 -6.22
N LEU A 91 10.91 -6.20 -4.96
CA LEU A 91 11.12 -5.33 -3.82
C LEU A 91 12.55 -5.52 -3.29
N ALA A 92 13.32 -4.44 -3.23
CA ALA A 92 14.60 -4.41 -2.54
C ALA A 92 14.38 -4.29 -1.03
N LEU A 93 14.90 -5.26 -0.27
CA LEU A 93 14.78 -5.29 1.20
C LEU A 93 15.89 -4.44 1.85
N GLN A 94 15.55 -3.64 2.87
CA GLN A 94 16.47 -2.71 3.52
C GLN A 94 16.88 -3.20 4.91
N HIS A 95 18.18 -3.20 5.24
CA HIS A 95 18.69 -3.63 6.58
C HIS A 95 18.19 -5.02 6.98
N MET A 96 18.41 -6.01 6.09
CA MET A 96 17.80 -7.32 6.22
C MET A 96 18.43 -8.15 7.36
N PRO A 97 17.63 -8.72 8.28
CA PRO A 97 18.14 -9.63 9.30
C PRO A 97 18.42 -11.02 8.69
N ASP A 98 19.35 -11.77 9.30
CA ASP A 98 19.80 -13.10 8.82
C ASP A 98 18.67 -14.15 8.71
N SER A 99 17.54 -13.91 9.37
CA SER A 99 16.34 -14.75 9.35
C SER A 99 15.66 -14.83 7.97
N PHE A 100 15.80 -13.80 7.12
CA PHE A 100 15.24 -13.82 5.75
C PHE A 100 16.12 -14.64 4.81
N ARG A 101 15.88 -15.95 4.69
CA ARG A 101 16.65 -16.83 3.80
C ARG A 101 16.07 -16.82 2.37
N PRO A 102 16.91 -17.00 1.32
CA PRO A 102 16.38 -17.25 -0.02
C PRO A 102 15.41 -18.44 0.00
N GLY A 103 14.26 -18.28 -0.66
CA GLY A 103 13.18 -19.27 -0.65
C GLY A 103 12.18 -19.14 0.50
N SER A 104 12.37 -18.22 1.44
CA SER A 104 11.36 -17.91 2.45
C SER A 104 10.10 -17.30 1.84
N THR A 105 8.93 -17.76 2.28
CA THR A 105 7.66 -17.12 1.94
C THR A 105 7.44 -15.88 2.80
N VAL A 106 6.92 -14.82 2.19
CA VAL A 106 6.73 -13.52 2.83
C VAL A 106 5.35 -12.96 2.54
N THR A 107 4.87 -12.15 3.47
CA THR A 107 3.69 -11.29 3.30
C THR A 107 4.16 -9.88 3.02
N VAL A 108 3.52 -9.18 2.07
CA VAL A 108 3.82 -7.79 1.76
C VAL A 108 2.67 -6.92 2.23
N GLU A 109 2.97 -5.99 3.13
CA GLU A 109 2.06 -4.92 3.54
C GLU A 109 2.45 -3.63 2.84
N ILE A 110 1.46 -3.01 2.19
CA ILE A 110 1.60 -1.72 1.53
C ILE A 110 0.70 -0.75 2.29
N SER A 111 1.29 0.32 2.80
CA SER A 111 0.58 1.36 3.55
C SER A 111 0.94 2.72 2.97
N GLY A 112 -0.06 3.52 2.61
CA GLY A 112 0.13 4.90 2.16
C GLY A 112 -0.12 5.89 3.30
N ASP A 113 0.49 7.08 3.21
CA ASP A 113 -0.08 8.23 3.90
C ASP A 113 -1.41 8.57 3.24
N ALA A 114 -2.51 8.09 3.82
CA ALA A 114 -3.83 8.54 3.40
C ALA A 114 -3.91 10.05 3.67
N PRO A 115 -4.34 10.87 2.68
CA PRO A 115 -4.67 12.26 2.94
C PRO A 115 -5.64 12.35 4.13
N PRO A 116 -5.55 13.40 4.97
CA PRO A 116 -6.51 13.61 6.04
C PRO A 116 -7.93 13.48 5.50
N PHE A 117 -8.73 12.65 6.17
CA PHE A 117 -10.12 12.40 5.77
C PHE A 117 -11.03 12.49 6.98
N HIS A 118 -12.28 12.86 6.73
CA HIS A 118 -13.35 12.80 7.71
C HIS A 118 -14.30 11.66 7.32
N GLU A 119 -14.71 10.88 8.31
CA GLU A 119 -15.67 9.79 8.11
C GLU A 119 -17.04 10.24 8.62
N LEU A 120 -18.01 10.32 7.71
CA LEU A 120 -19.38 10.75 7.99
C LEU A 120 -20.39 9.68 7.56
N PRO A 121 -21.62 9.66 8.11
CA PRO A 121 -22.70 8.90 7.52
C PRO A 121 -22.94 9.33 6.07
N GLY A 122 -23.21 8.39 5.16
CA GLY A 122 -23.50 8.70 3.76
C GLY A 122 -24.69 9.65 3.58
N SER A 123 -25.62 9.68 4.54
CA SER A 123 -26.76 10.60 4.57
C SER A 123 -26.41 12.06 4.86
N ALA A 124 -25.16 12.37 5.24
CA ALA A 124 -24.69 13.73 5.49
C ALA A 124 -24.18 14.44 4.24
N VAL A 125 -23.83 13.69 3.19
CA VAL A 125 -23.29 14.24 1.93
C VAL A 125 -24.42 14.42 0.93
N VAL A 126 -24.54 15.63 0.39
CA VAL A 126 -25.48 15.97 -0.67
C VAL A 126 -24.73 16.33 -1.94
N GLU A 127 -25.37 16.16 -3.08
CA GLU A 127 -24.85 16.61 -4.36
C GLU A 127 -25.67 17.81 -4.82
N CYS A 128 -24.99 18.95 -5.01
CA CYS A 128 -25.60 20.20 -5.44
C CYS A 128 -24.74 20.79 -6.55
N ASP A 129 -25.36 21.05 -7.71
CA ASP A 129 -24.68 21.53 -8.93
C ASP A 129 -23.47 20.68 -9.36
N GLY A 130 -23.57 19.35 -9.18
CA GLY A 130 -22.51 18.39 -9.51
C GLY A 130 -21.33 18.38 -8.53
N LEU A 131 -21.43 19.11 -7.42
CA LEU A 131 -20.44 19.12 -6.35
C LEU A 131 -20.98 18.40 -5.10
N SER A 132 -20.15 17.58 -4.48
CA SER A 132 -20.46 16.99 -3.18
C SER A 132 -20.29 18.06 -2.08
N GLN A 133 -21.30 18.21 -1.23
CA GLN A 133 -21.34 19.21 -0.17
C GLN A 133 -21.84 18.58 1.14
N VAL A 134 -21.46 19.19 2.26
CA VAL A 134 -21.98 18.89 3.59
C VAL A 134 -22.50 20.17 4.23
N TRP A 135 -23.52 20.04 5.07
CA TRP A 135 -24.08 21.16 5.84
C TRP A 135 -23.43 21.24 7.22
N VAL A 136 -22.67 22.30 7.46
CA VAL A 136 -22.01 22.56 8.73
C VAL A 136 -22.80 23.62 9.50
N ILE A 137 -22.94 23.42 10.81
CA ILE A 137 -23.62 24.37 11.70
C ILE A 137 -22.61 25.41 12.16
N ASP A 138 -22.86 26.68 11.85
CA ASP A 138 -22.11 27.80 12.45
C ASP A 138 -22.66 28.07 13.86
N PRO A 139 -21.87 27.84 14.92
CA PRO A 139 -22.31 28.04 16.30
C PRO A 139 -22.57 29.51 16.65
N SER A 140 -21.93 30.46 15.94
CA SER A 140 -22.06 31.89 16.22
C SER A 140 -23.39 32.46 15.72
N THR A 141 -23.87 31.97 14.57
CA THR A 141 -25.10 32.45 13.92
C THR A 141 -26.26 31.46 14.02
N SER A 142 -26.01 30.22 14.46
CA SER A 142 -26.96 29.10 14.42
C SER A 142 -27.57 28.89 13.04
N THR A 143 -26.76 29.09 11.99
CA THR A 143 -27.15 28.90 10.60
C THR A 143 -26.36 27.76 9.95
N LEU A 144 -26.91 27.24 8.85
CA LEU A 144 -26.23 26.24 8.03
C LEU A 144 -25.32 26.89 7.00
N VAL A 145 -24.11 26.36 6.87
CA VAL A 145 -23.13 26.74 5.86
C VAL A 145 -22.85 25.52 4.99
N ALA A 146 -22.97 25.69 3.67
CA ALA A 146 -22.56 24.68 2.72
C ALA A 146 -21.02 24.61 2.66
N ARG A 147 -20.45 23.42 2.80
CA ARG A 147 -19.02 23.17 2.58
C ARG A 147 -18.87 22.15 1.46
N THR A 148 -18.16 22.54 0.40
CA THR A 148 -17.79 21.61 -0.68
C THR A 148 -16.74 20.64 -0.17
N VAL A 149 -16.96 19.35 -0.44
CA VAL A 149 -16.09 18.24 -0.02
C VAL A 149 -15.85 17.32 -1.21
N GLN A 150 -14.72 16.61 -1.19
CA GLN A 150 -14.44 15.56 -2.17
C GLN A 150 -14.68 14.20 -1.52
N VAL A 151 -15.45 13.35 -2.18
CA VAL A 151 -15.67 11.98 -1.72
C VAL A 151 -14.48 11.10 -2.11
N LEU A 152 -13.82 10.51 -1.12
CA LEU A 152 -12.68 9.61 -1.31
C LEU A 152 -13.15 8.16 -1.48
N THR A 153 -14.01 7.68 -0.58
CA THR A 153 -14.48 6.28 -0.60
C THR A 153 -15.83 6.18 0.10
N ARG A 154 -16.72 5.32 -0.41
CA ARG A 154 -17.98 4.93 0.26
C ARG A 154 -17.85 3.49 0.74
N THR A 155 -18.07 3.24 2.03
CA THR A 155 -17.96 1.92 2.64
C THR A 155 -19.16 1.66 3.54
N GLY A 156 -20.10 0.83 3.06
CA GLY A 156 -21.35 0.54 3.78
C GLY A 156 -22.20 1.81 3.96
N SER A 157 -22.52 2.14 5.22
CA SER A 157 -23.29 3.35 5.58
C SER A 157 -22.42 4.60 5.76
N LYS A 158 -21.10 4.49 5.65
CA LYS A 158 -20.14 5.56 5.89
C LYS A 158 -19.49 6.03 4.60
N VAL A 159 -19.10 7.30 4.57
CA VAL A 159 -18.34 7.92 3.49
C VAL A 159 -17.13 8.64 4.07
N ARG A 160 -15.98 8.43 3.43
CA ARG A 160 -14.76 9.18 3.69
C ARG A 160 -14.69 10.33 2.72
N ILE A 161 -14.51 11.53 3.25
CA ILE A 161 -14.40 12.77 2.50
C ILE A 161 -13.11 13.50 2.83
N SER A 162 -12.60 14.29 1.89
CA SER A 162 -11.60 15.32 2.14
C SER A 162 -12.21 16.70 1.94
N GLY A 163 -11.78 17.68 2.72
CA GLY A 163 -12.27 19.06 2.66
C GLY A 163 -11.82 19.86 3.89
N GLU A 164 -12.12 21.16 3.88
CA GLU A 164 -11.87 22.04 5.03
C GLU A 164 -12.94 21.84 6.10
N LEU A 165 -12.87 20.71 6.80
CA LEU A 165 -13.70 20.42 7.98
C LEU A 165 -12.79 20.33 9.21
N HIS A 166 -13.14 21.03 10.27
CA HIS A 166 -12.34 21.07 11.50
C HIS A 166 -12.92 20.13 12.54
N GLU A 167 -12.05 19.55 13.38
CA GLU A 167 -12.51 18.76 14.53
C GLU A 167 -13.42 19.60 15.44
N GLY A 168 -14.55 19.01 15.84
CA GLY A 168 -15.55 19.67 16.68
C GLY A 168 -16.66 20.41 15.91
N GLU A 169 -16.56 20.54 14.59
CA GLU A 169 -17.65 21.07 13.77
C GLU A 169 -18.85 20.09 13.72
N LYS A 170 -20.06 20.63 13.87
CA LYS A 170 -21.29 19.83 13.84
C LYS A 170 -21.84 19.77 12.41
N VAL A 171 -21.97 18.55 11.88
CA VAL A 171 -22.49 18.29 10.53
C VAL A 171 -23.91 17.73 10.62
N VAL A 172 -24.78 18.18 9.71
CA VAL A 172 -26.14 17.65 9.61
C VAL A 172 -26.16 16.30 8.89
N THR A 173 -26.81 15.30 9.48
CA THR A 173 -26.86 13.93 8.96
C THR A 173 -28.25 13.50 8.45
N ALA A 174 -29.29 14.32 8.66
CA ALA A 174 -30.67 14.02 8.28
C ALA A 174 -31.38 15.24 7.70
N GLY A 175 -32.25 15.02 6.70
CA GLY A 175 -33.00 16.09 6.03
C GLY A 175 -32.16 16.98 5.11
N VAL A 176 -30.94 16.56 4.78
CA VAL A 176 -29.92 17.36 4.08
C VAL A 176 -30.34 17.82 2.67
N ASN A 177 -31.19 17.07 1.97
CA ASN A 177 -31.64 17.40 0.60
C ASN A 177 -32.56 18.63 0.52
N GLY A 178 -33.17 19.03 1.64
CA GLY A 178 -34.10 20.17 1.69
C GLY A 178 -33.50 21.43 2.33
N MET A 179 -32.21 21.40 2.68
CA MET A 179 -31.57 22.49 3.41
C MET A 179 -30.96 23.53 2.47
N GLN A 180 -30.92 24.78 2.95
CA GLN A 180 -30.34 25.91 2.23
C GLN A 180 -29.31 26.63 3.09
N SER A 181 -28.32 27.23 2.45
CA SER A 181 -27.32 28.06 3.13
C SER A 181 -27.99 29.25 3.83
N GLY A 182 -27.56 29.55 5.06
CA GLY A 182 -28.13 30.61 5.89
C GLY A 182 -29.42 30.24 6.62
N GLN A 183 -29.94 29.02 6.45
CA GLN A 183 -31.13 28.57 7.15
C GLN A 183 -30.85 28.47 8.66
N LYS A 184 -31.66 29.18 9.47
CA LYS A 184 -31.62 29.06 10.93
C LYS A 184 -32.12 27.68 11.36
N ILE A 185 -31.37 27.04 12.23
CA ILE A 185 -31.72 25.72 12.75
C ILE A 185 -31.82 25.74 14.27
N ARG A 186 -32.67 24.86 14.80
CA ARG A 186 -32.78 24.59 16.23
C ARG A 186 -32.37 23.15 16.45
N MET A 187 -31.27 22.92 17.17
CA MET A 187 -30.80 21.56 17.48
C MET A 187 -31.87 20.83 18.29
N GLN A 188 -32.43 19.75 17.75
CA GLN A 188 -33.43 18.93 18.45
C GLN A 188 -32.87 17.64 19.04
N ARG A 189 -31.69 17.18 18.62
CA ARG A 189 -30.99 16.06 19.26
C ARG A 189 -29.54 15.97 18.79
N GLU A 190 -28.66 15.73 19.75
CA GLU A 190 -27.27 15.38 19.53
C GLU A 190 -27.20 13.85 19.43
N VAL A 191 -26.73 13.32 18.30
CA VAL A 191 -26.35 11.91 18.20
C VAL A 191 -24.85 11.89 18.38
N SER A 192 -24.41 11.55 19.59
CA SER A 192 -22.99 11.41 19.91
C SER A 192 -22.40 10.28 19.05
N LEU A 193 -21.28 10.59 18.37
CA LEU A 193 -20.43 9.64 17.65
C LEU A 193 -19.53 8.87 18.62
#